data_AF-A0A176FHA7-F1
#
_entry.id   AF-A0A176FHA7-F1
#
_cell.length_a   1.000
_cell.length_b   1.000
_cell.length_c   1.000
_cell.angle_alpha   90.00
_cell.angle_beta   90.00
_cell.angle_gamma   90.00
#
_symmetry.space_group_name_H-M   'P 1'
#
loop_
_entity.id
_entity.type
_entity.pdbx_description
1 polymer ?
#
loop_
_entity_poly.entity_id
_entity_poly.type
_entity_poly.pdbx_seq_one_letter_code
_entity_poly.pdbx_strand_id
1 'polypeptide(L)'
;MPGAICLLSATIFGLVAFDVTPVVAEPLASPWQSVRTEGHARRERACDGDKAARREIVAGVEAGTDLYSMTSIGYMRRHCGLFREYDNAAINAKLGAAAEAGYPSAQYYWGVDMVDGTSAHIPHDPEGGAVMLDRAARAGHGKSAQKLAFWYALGTLLPRDLVKAQEYLAIAEAEGVNANTVAFTRGKIEMAAAQDGVPVPEAPEIPGATAKREKRAANAVFAQLKEQFGEGFGAETGYLEKAGVYYFLHCSATSFGKLAVFRLQKNGEAQVWSDERGCVNGIDETDLNSDGEAEIRYYTQGGGSGTYAAMVNFLHWPEGEPAPKPGLKYTTYSYSHWNGLYPKYGYEDGTHNLKVTTTGELVEGPSCKWGEYCPSWPTDAECRAAIRCPMVVEKSLYVGSDEDSYPDELRGNREWERFVQRVYEGTGFRLANKGAPEGIVSASLSPLEKVLDAAEGEQPGEVSEARKDLISDWLNQ
;
A
#
# COMPACT_ATOMS: atom_id res chain seq x y z
N MET A 1 -17.71 -56.14 -34.87
CA MET A 1 -18.72 -55.14 -35.28
C MET A 1 -20.08 -55.83 -35.33
N PRO A 2 -21.19 -55.27 -34.82
CA PRO A 2 -21.40 -54.14 -33.91
C PRO A 2 -21.70 -54.66 -32.47
N GLY A 3 -21.73 -53.92 -31.35
CA GLY A 3 -21.81 -52.48 -31.07
C GLY A 3 -22.70 -52.33 -29.83
N ALA A 4 -22.15 -52.51 -28.62
CA ALA A 4 -22.88 -52.40 -27.37
C ALA A 4 -23.02 -50.93 -26.95
N ILE A 5 -24.25 -50.42 -26.90
CA ILE A 5 -24.58 -49.11 -26.34
C ILE A 5 -24.90 -49.32 -24.86
N CYS A 6 -23.96 -48.92 -24.00
CA CYS A 6 -24.17 -48.82 -22.57
C CYS A 6 -24.61 -47.38 -22.26
N LEU A 7 -25.87 -47.20 -21.87
CA LEU A 7 -26.42 -45.93 -21.37
C LEU A 7 -25.92 -45.73 -19.94
N LEU A 8 -24.87 -44.93 -19.78
CA LEU A 8 -24.46 -44.37 -18.48
C LEU A 8 -25.26 -43.08 -18.25
N SER A 9 -26.23 -43.13 -17.32
CA SER A 9 -26.84 -41.92 -16.77
C SER A 9 -25.82 -41.22 -15.88
N ALA A 10 -25.26 -40.10 -16.34
CA ALA A 10 -24.48 -39.21 -15.51
C ALA A 10 -25.43 -38.37 -14.65
N THR A 11 -25.65 -38.77 -13.41
CA THR A 11 -26.20 -37.90 -12.37
C THR A 11 -25.16 -36.84 -12.05
N ILE A 12 -25.37 -35.63 -12.54
CA ILE A 12 -24.62 -34.43 -12.15
C ILE A 12 -25.02 -34.11 -10.71
N PHE A 13 -24.25 -34.60 -9.74
CA PHE A 13 -24.22 -34.00 -8.42
C PHE A 13 -23.44 -32.69 -8.54
N GLY A 14 -24.17 -31.60 -8.75
CA GLY A 14 -23.62 -30.26 -8.59
C GLY A 14 -23.15 -30.09 -7.15
N LEU A 15 -21.84 -30.16 -6.94
CA LEU A 15 -21.20 -29.63 -5.75
C LEU A 15 -21.44 -28.12 -5.77
N VAL A 16 -22.49 -27.67 -5.08
CA VAL A 16 -22.57 -26.31 -4.59
C VAL A 16 -21.48 -26.19 -3.53
N ALA A 17 -20.33 -25.64 -3.92
CA ALA A 17 -19.38 -25.12 -2.97
C ALA A 17 -20.12 -24.01 -2.19
N PHE A 18 -20.54 -24.31 -0.97
CA PHE A 18 -20.85 -23.26 -0.03
C PHE A 18 -19.52 -22.57 0.25
N ASP A 19 -19.34 -21.37 -0.30
CA ASP A 19 -18.33 -20.45 0.20
C ASP A 19 -18.65 -20.20 1.67
N VAL A 20 -18.02 -20.98 2.55
CA VAL A 20 -17.98 -20.72 3.98
C VAL A 20 -17.02 -19.55 4.16
N THR A 21 -17.48 -18.36 3.76
CA THR A 21 -16.86 -17.14 4.25
C THR A 21 -16.97 -17.20 5.77
N PRO A 22 -15.85 -17.22 6.52
CA PRO A 22 -15.92 -17.19 7.96
C PRO A 22 -16.75 -15.96 8.34
N VAL A 23 -17.73 -16.13 9.23
CA VAL A 23 -18.48 -15.01 9.80
C VAL A 23 -17.50 -14.24 10.68
N VAL A 24 -16.71 -13.37 10.06
CA VAL A 24 -15.80 -12.47 10.75
C VAL A 24 -16.66 -11.51 11.56
N ALA A 25 -16.41 -11.43 12.86
CA ALA A 25 -17.12 -10.49 13.72
C ALA A 25 -16.88 -9.05 13.21
N GLU A 26 -17.96 -8.28 13.01
CA GLU A 26 -17.88 -6.92 12.43
C GLU A 26 -16.96 -6.03 13.26
N PRO A 27 -16.07 -5.22 12.65
CA PRO A 27 -15.13 -4.37 13.37
C PRO A 27 -15.84 -3.42 14.36
N LEU A 28 -15.24 -3.19 15.53
CA LEU A 28 -15.67 -2.17 16.49
C LEU A 28 -14.80 -0.92 16.31
N ALA A 29 -15.29 0.25 16.73
CA ALA A 29 -14.45 1.43 16.84
C ALA A 29 -13.32 1.23 17.87
N SER A 30 -12.18 1.90 17.67
CA SER A 30 -11.14 2.02 18.71
C SER A 30 -11.69 2.83 19.89
N PRO A 31 -11.44 2.45 21.16
CA PRO A 31 -10.52 1.41 21.65
C PRO A 31 -11.13 -0.01 21.75
N TRP A 32 -12.44 -0.17 21.54
CA TRP A 32 -13.16 -1.43 21.79
C TRP A 32 -12.69 -2.60 20.92
N GLN A 33 -12.12 -2.31 19.75
CA GLN A 33 -11.54 -3.33 18.90
C GLN A 33 -10.38 -4.08 19.57
N SER A 34 -9.47 -3.39 20.28
CA SER A 34 -8.35 -4.05 20.98
C SER A 34 -8.86 -4.89 22.14
N VAL A 35 -9.78 -4.34 22.95
CA VAL A 35 -10.45 -5.06 24.05
C VAL A 35 -11.05 -6.39 23.55
N ARG A 36 -11.75 -6.34 22.42
CA ARG A 36 -12.35 -7.53 21.82
C ARG A 36 -11.33 -8.52 21.29
N THR A 37 -10.33 -8.05 20.53
CA THR A 37 -9.31 -8.92 19.94
C THR A 37 -8.51 -9.65 21.02
N GLU A 38 -8.06 -8.92 22.05
CA GLU A 38 -7.32 -9.47 23.18
C GLU A 38 -8.19 -10.41 24.01
N GLY A 39 -9.43 -10.00 24.33
CA GLY A 39 -10.39 -10.83 25.05
C GLY A 39 -10.73 -12.11 24.31
N HIS A 40 -10.94 -12.04 22.99
CA HIS A 40 -11.17 -13.22 22.14
C HIS A 40 -9.98 -14.18 22.17
N ALA A 41 -8.76 -13.67 21.96
CA ALA A 41 -7.55 -14.50 22.01
C ALA A 41 -7.38 -15.14 23.40
N ARG A 42 -7.65 -14.42 24.49
CA ARG A 42 -7.62 -14.96 25.85
C ARG A 42 -8.68 -16.05 26.03
N ARG A 43 -9.90 -15.85 25.54
CA ARG A 43 -11.00 -16.83 25.57
C ARG A 43 -10.63 -18.12 24.85
N GLU A 44 -10.10 -18.03 23.63
CA GLU A 44 -9.71 -19.22 22.86
C GLU A 44 -8.68 -20.05 23.63
N ARG A 45 -7.58 -19.43 24.10
CA ARG A 45 -6.59 -20.13 24.93
C ARG A 45 -7.21 -20.78 26.16
N ALA A 46 -8.09 -20.06 26.86
CA ALA A 46 -8.78 -20.59 28.03
C ALA A 46 -9.66 -21.80 27.68
N CYS A 47 -10.38 -21.75 26.56
CA CYS A 47 -11.18 -22.87 26.09
C CYS A 47 -10.31 -24.07 25.68
N ASP A 48 -9.14 -23.84 25.11
CA ASP A 48 -8.14 -24.86 24.75
C ASP A 48 -7.40 -25.47 25.95
N GLY A 49 -7.70 -25.00 27.17
CA GLY A 49 -7.21 -25.60 28.42
C GLY A 49 -6.10 -24.82 29.12
N ASP A 50 -5.72 -23.64 28.63
CA ASP A 50 -4.77 -22.76 29.31
C ASP A 50 -5.33 -22.32 30.68
N LYS A 51 -4.73 -22.84 31.75
CA LYS A 51 -5.12 -22.56 33.14
C LYS A 51 -4.79 -21.13 33.57
N ALA A 52 -3.79 -20.48 32.98
CA ALA A 52 -3.47 -19.08 33.28
C ALA A 52 -4.55 -18.17 32.67
N ALA A 53 -4.85 -18.34 31.38
CA ALA A 53 -5.91 -17.60 30.70
C ALA A 53 -7.27 -17.78 31.38
N ARG A 54 -7.61 -19.00 31.83
CA ARG A 54 -8.83 -19.25 32.62
C ARG A 54 -8.88 -18.43 33.91
N ARG A 55 -7.78 -18.38 34.66
CA ARG A 55 -7.71 -17.62 35.92
C ARG A 55 -7.84 -16.12 35.68
N GLU A 56 -7.19 -15.60 34.64
CA GLU A 56 -7.32 -14.20 34.22
C GLU A 56 -8.76 -13.84 33.87
N ILE A 57 -9.43 -14.67 33.05
CA ILE A 57 -10.83 -14.44 32.66
C ILE A 57 -11.75 -14.44 33.88
N VAL A 58 -11.62 -15.43 34.77
CA VAL A 58 -12.45 -15.51 35.98
C VAL A 58 -12.21 -14.29 36.87
N ALA A 59 -10.96 -13.93 37.13
CA ALA A 59 -10.63 -12.76 37.94
C ALA A 59 -11.16 -11.46 37.32
N GLY A 60 -11.04 -11.29 36.00
CA GLY A 60 -11.53 -10.11 35.28
C GLY A 60 -13.06 -10.02 35.25
N VAL A 61 -13.76 -11.14 35.11
CA VAL A 61 -15.24 -11.20 35.17
C VAL A 61 -15.74 -10.89 36.58
N GLU A 62 -15.07 -11.40 37.62
CA GLU A 62 -15.43 -11.09 39.00
C GLU A 62 -15.16 -9.63 39.37
N ALA A 63 -14.03 -9.09 38.93
CA ALA A 63 -13.65 -7.69 39.15
C ALA A 63 -14.43 -6.69 38.27
N GLY A 64 -15.18 -7.15 37.27
CA GLY A 64 -15.92 -6.27 36.35
C GLY A 64 -15.03 -5.54 35.34
N THR A 65 -13.81 -6.03 35.10
CA THR A 65 -12.80 -5.36 34.25
C THR A 65 -12.65 -6.01 32.88
N ASP A 66 -13.02 -7.29 32.72
CA ASP A 66 -12.99 -8.00 31.43
C ASP A 66 -14.36 -7.94 30.74
N LEU A 67 -14.67 -6.78 30.16
CA LEU A 67 -15.96 -6.48 29.53
C LEU A 67 -16.29 -7.44 28.37
N TYR A 68 -15.27 -7.87 27.62
CA TYR A 68 -15.44 -8.88 26.57
C TYR A 68 -15.88 -10.22 27.15
N SER A 69 -15.20 -10.70 28.20
CA SER A 69 -15.52 -11.97 28.83
C SER A 69 -16.87 -11.91 29.54
N MET A 70 -17.20 -10.79 30.19
CA MET A 70 -18.52 -10.55 30.80
C MET A 70 -19.67 -10.66 29.79
N THR A 71 -19.45 -10.20 28.55
CA THR A 71 -20.42 -10.32 27.44
C THR A 71 -20.53 -11.76 26.93
N SER A 72 -19.47 -12.56 27.07
CA SER A 72 -19.33 -13.88 26.42
C SER A 72 -19.54 -15.07 27.37
N ILE A 73 -19.97 -14.85 28.63
CA ILE A 73 -20.11 -15.92 29.64
C ILE A 73 -21.01 -17.05 29.15
N GLY A 74 -22.17 -16.72 28.56
CA GLY A 74 -23.09 -17.73 28.04
C GLY A 74 -22.52 -18.60 26.91
N TYR A 75 -21.57 -18.06 26.12
CA TYR A 75 -20.81 -18.84 25.15
C TYR A 75 -19.79 -19.75 25.85
N MET A 76 -18.97 -19.19 26.74
CA MET A 76 -17.93 -19.94 27.46
C MET A 76 -18.51 -21.09 28.30
N ARG A 77 -19.68 -20.89 28.92
CA ARG A 77 -20.42 -21.92 29.66
C ARG A 77 -20.80 -23.12 28.80
N ARG A 78 -21.29 -22.86 27.57
CA ARG A 78 -21.74 -23.90 26.65
C ARG A 78 -20.59 -24.61 25.93
N HIS A 79 -19.56 -23.86 25.51
CA HIS A 79 -18.53 -24.37 24.60
C HIS A 79 -17.31 -24.96 25.30
N CYS A 80 -16.90 -24.42 26.45
CA CYS A 80 -15.70 -24.89 27.13
C CYS A 80 -15.83 -25.06 28.65
N GLY A 81 -17.05 -24.89 29.18
CA GLY A 81 -17.41 -25.25 30.55
C GLY A 81 -16.90 -24.29 31.64
N LEU A 82 -16.46 -23.08 31.28
CA LEU A 82 -16.20 -22.01 32.24
C LEU A 82 -17.52 -21.43 32.76
N PHE A 83 -17.56 -20.97 34.01
CA PHE A 83 -18.75 -20.36 34.62
C PHE A 83 -19.98 -21.28 34.63
N ARG A 84 -19.80 -22.59 34.82
CA ARG A 84 -20.91 -23.56 34.95
C ARG A 84 -21.77 -23.30 36.18
N GLU A 85 -21.15 -22.72 37.20
CA GLU A 85 -21.74 -22.31 38.46
C GLU A 85 -22.60 -21.04 38.33
N TYR A 86 -22.46 -20.29 37.23
CA TYR A 86 -23.29 -19.12 36.99
C TYR A 86 -24.65 -19.54 36.43
N ASP A 87 -25.72 -19.15 37.13
CA ASP A 87 -27.08 -19.22 36.60
C ASP A 87 -27.34 -18.10 35.56
N ASN A 88 -28.51 -18.11 34.94
CA ASN A 88 -28.84 -17.12 33.90
C ASN A 88 -28.99 -15.70 34.48
N ALA A 89 -29.37 -15.55 35.75
CA ALA A 89 -29.48 -14.25 36.40
C ALA A 89 -28.09 -13.63 36.61
N ALA A 90 -27.12 -14.42 37.07
CA ALA A 90 -25.73 -14.01 37.22
C ALA A 90 -25.09 -13.64 35.87
N ILE A 91 -25.34 -14.42 34.81
CA ILE A 91 -24.87 -14.10 33.45
C ILE A 91 -25.43 -12.76 32.99
N ASN A 92 -26.74 -12.55 33.14
CA ASN A 92 -27.38 -11.31 32.70
C ASN A 92 -26.92 -10.11 33.54
N ALA A 93 -26.66 -10.29 34.84
CA ALA A 93 -26.08 -9.23 35.67
C ALA A 93 -24.69 -8.80 35.17
N LYS A 94 -23.84 -9.75 34.75
CA LYS A 94 -22.53 -9.41 34.15
C LYS A 94 -22.67 -8.76 32.77
N LEU A 95 -23.63 -9.22 31.95
CA LEU A 95 -23.92 -8.57 30.67
C LEU A 95 -24.38 -7.11 30.85
N GLY A 96 -25.32 -6.87 31.77
CA GLY A 96 -25.80 -5.53 32.10
C GLY A 96 -24.69 -4.64 32.64
N ALA A 97 -23.84 -5.14 33.54
CA ALA A 97 -22.69 -4.40 34.03
C ALA A 97 -21.70 -4.00 32.91
N ALA A 98 -21.47 -4.89 31.93
CA ALA A 98 -20.64 -4.56 30.76
C ALA A 98 -21.31 -3.53 29.83
N ALA A 99 -22.65 -3.58 29.70
CA ALA A 99 -23.41 -2.62 28.91
C ALA A 99 -23.38 -1.22 29.54
N GLU A 100 -23.56 -1.13 30.86
CA GLU A 100 -23.44 0.12 31.63
C GLU A 100 -22.02 0.68 31.61
N ALA A 101 -21.00 -0.19 31.59
CA ALA A 101 -19.61 0.21 31.38
C ALA A 101 -19.31 0.74 29.96
N GLY A 102 -20.30 0.75 29.06
CA GLY A 102 -20.18 1.35 27.73
C GLY A 102 -19.67 0.40 26.65
N TYR A 103 -19.53 -0.91 26.92
CA TYR A 103 -19.01 -1.84 25.94
C TYR A 103 -20.04 -2.08 24.82
N PRO A 104 -19.77 -1.71 23.55
CA PRO A 104 -20.83 -1.65 22.53
C PRO A 104 -21.48 -3.00 22.21
N SER A 105 -20.72 -4.10 22.26
CA SER A 105 -21.30 -5.43 22.08
C SER A 105 -22.19 -5.85 23.25
N ALA A 106 -21.88 -5.46 24.49
CA ALA A 106 -22.77 -5.71 25.62
C ALA A 106 -24.05 -4.89 25.51
N GLN A 107 -23.92 -3.59 25.19
CA GLN A 107 -25.07 -2.72 24.91
C GLN A 107 -25.96 -3.26 23.79
N TYR A 108 -25.37 -3.87 22.76
CA TYR A 108 -26.11 -4.55 21.72
C TYR A 108 -26.95 -5.71 22.25
N TYR A 109 -26.33 -6.68 22.93
CA TYR A 109 -27.08 -7.87 23.40
C TYR A 109 -28.11 -7.49 24.46
N TRP A 110 -27.72 -6.63 25.41
CA TRP A 110 -28.62 -6.13 26.44
C TRP A 110 -29.80 -5.37 25.85
N GLY A 111 -29.54 -4.42 24.94
CA GLY A 111 -30.59 -3.67 24.26
C GLY A 111 -31.52 -4.55 23.45
N VAL A 112 -31.00 -5.57 22.75
CA VAL A 112 -31.85 -6.52 22.01
C VAL A 112 -32.76 -7.32 22.92
N ASP A 113 -32.25 -7.86 24.03
CA ASP A 113 -33.08 -8.61 24.97
C ASP A 113 -34.16 -7.73 25.62
N MET A 114 -33.86 -6.45 25.89
CA MET A 114 -34.83 -5.47 26.38
C MET A 114 -35.94 -5.18 25.36
N VAL A 115 -35.61 -5.05 24.08
CA VAL A 115 -36.60 -4.76 23.01
C VAL A 115 -37.42 -5.99 22.63
N ASP A 116 -36.80 -7.16 22.43
CA ASP A 116 -37.49 -8.36 21.99
C ASP A 116 -38.17 -9.12 23.15
N GLY A 117 -37.79 -8.82 24.40
CA GLY A 117 -38.36 -9.46 25.60
C GLY A 117 -38.02 -10.95 25.73
N THR A 118 -36.90 -11.37 25.13
CA THR A 118 -36.49 -12.78 24.99
C THR A 118 -35.89 -13.39 26.26
N SER A 119 -35.48 -12.56 27.21
CA SER A 119 -34.77 -12.99 28.41
C SER A 119 -35.66 -12.90 29.65
N ALA A 120 -35.76 -14.00 30.40
CA ALA A 120 -36.56 -14.05 31.63
C ALA A 120 -36.00 -13.18 32.78
N HIS A 121 -34.77 -12.70 32.68
CA HIS A 121 -34.12 -11.89 33.72
C HIS A 121 -33.71 -10.48 33.25
N ILE A 122 -34.11 -10.09 32.04
CA ILE A 122 -33.95 -8.72 31.53
C ILE A 122 -35.37 -8.19 31.31
N PRO A 123 -35.78 -7.10 31.98
CA PRO A 123 -37.11 -6.54 31.79
C PRO A 123 -37.35 -6.18 30.31
N HIS A 124 -38.53 -6.52 29.81
CA HIS A 124 -38.98 -6.07 28.49
C HIS A 124 -39.30 -4.57 28.56
N ASP A 125 -38.39 -3.77 28.01
CA ASP A 125 -38.42 -2.31 27.96
C ASP A 125 -37.86 -1.85 26.61
N PRO A 126 -38.72 -1.79 25.57
CA PRO A 126 -38.29 -1.43 24.23
C PRO A 126 -37.62 -0.06 24.12
N GLU A 127 -38.11 0.94 24.86
CA GLU A 127 -37.53 2.30 24.81
C GLU A 127 -36.15 2.32 25.46
N GLY A 128 -35.98 1.70 26.64
CA GLY A 128 -34.67 1.56 27.27
C GLY A 128 -33.69 0.74 26.43
N GLY A 129 -34.17 -0.33 25.78
CA GLY A 129 -33.38 -1.13 24.86
C GLY A 129 -32.92 -0.33 23.63
N ALA A 130 -33.78 0.52 23.09
CA ALA A 130 -33.43 1.42 22.00
C ALA A 130 -32.35 2.43 22.40
N VAL A 131 -32.38 2.96 23.63
CA VAL A 131 -31.32 3.84 24.17
C VAL A 131 -29.98 3.11 24.22
N MET A 132 -29.96 1.85 24.65
CA MET A 132 -28.71 1.07 24.69
C MET A 132 -28.14 0.83 23.29
N LEU A 133 -29.00 0.55 22.32
CA LEU A 133 -28.57 0.35 20.94
C LEU A 133 -28.13 1.64 20.27
N ASP A 134 -28.74 2.79 20.60
CA ASP A 134 -28.31 4.09 20.07
C ASP A 134 -26.90 4.41 20.57
N ARG A 135 -26.63 4.20 21.88
CA ARG A 135 -25.29 4.34 22.44
C ARG A 135 -24.27 3.46 21.72
N ALA A 136 -24.61 2.20 21.49
CA ALA A 136 -23.74 1.27 20.78
C ALA A 136 -23.52 1.71 19.31
N ALA A 137 -24.58 2.12 18.62
CA ALA A 137 -24.52 2.61 17.23
C ALA A 137 -23.62 3.84 17.11
N ARG A 138 -23.77 4.82 17.99
CA ARG A 138 -22.93 6.02 18.06
C ARG A 138 -21.48 5.70 18.44
N ALA A 139 -21.25 4.62 19.17
CA ALA A 139 -19.92 4.07 19.44
C ALA A 139 -19.35 3.22 18.28
N GLY A 140 -19.98 3.22 17.11
CA GLY A 140 -19.52 2.50 15.92
C GLY A 140 -19.95 1.03 15.85
N HIS A 141 -21.00 0.62 16.59
CA HIS A 141 -21.55 -0.73 16.48
C HIS A 141 -22.63 -0.78 15.39
N GLY A 142 -22.21 -1.03 14.15
CA GLY A 142 -23.09 -1.03 12.98
C GLY A 142 -24.33 -1.93 13.11
N LYS A 143 -24.20 -3.11 13.71
CA LYS A 143 -25.33 -4.02 13.94
C LYS A 143 -26.41 -3.45 14.87
N SER A 144 -26.02 -2.60 15.82
CA SER A 144 -26.99 -1.91 16.68
C SER A 144 -27.79 -0.90 15.89
N ALA A 145 -27.12 -0.13 15.02
CA ALA A 145 -27.76 0.78 14.10
C ALA A 145 -28.72 0.03 13.17
N GLN A 146 -28.28 -1.07 12.57
CA GLN A 146 -29.13 -1.90 11.72
C GLN A 146 -30.38 -2.41 12.46
N LYS A 147 -30.26 -2.84 13.72
CA LYS A 147 -31.41 -3.30 14.51
C LYS A 147 -32.40 -2.19 14.85
N LEU A 148 -31.90 -1.00 15.22
CA LEU A 148 -32.75 0.18 15.39
C LEU A 148 -33.48 0.52 14.09
N ALA A 149 -32.77 0.54 12.95
CA ALA A 149 -33.37 0.78 11.65
C ALA A 149 -34.52 -0.21 11.37
N PHE A 150 -34.27 -1.50 11.62
CA PHE A 150 -35.27 -2.54 11.43
C PHE A 150 -36.51 -2.35 12.32
N TRP A 151 -36.37 -2.08 13.61
CA TRP A 151 -37.53 -1.93 14.50
C TRP A 151 -38.30 -0.64 14.29
N TYR A 152 -37.62 0.48 14.01
CA TYR A 152 -38.30 1.73 13.64
C TYR A 152 -39.06 1.59 12.31
N ALA A 153 -38.55 0.82 11.34
CA ALA A 153 -39.29 0.52 10.11
C ALA A 153 -40.52 -0.36 10.38
N LEU A 154 -40.35 -1.40 11.20
CA LEU A 154 -41.41 -2.36 11.48
C LEU A 154 -42.57 -1.73 12.27
N GLY A 155 -42.26 -0.92 13.29
CA GLY A 155 -43.25 -0.19 14.07
C GLY A 155 -43.98 -1.02 15.14
N THR A 156 -43.53 -2.25 15.41
CA THR A 156 -44.23 -3.19 16.32
C THR A 156 -43.75 -3.12 17.76
N LEU A 157 -42.44 -2.97 17.98
CA LEU A 157 -41.81 -2.91 19.30
C LEU A 157 -41.38 -1.49 19.67
N LEU A 158 -41.05 -0.70 18.65
CA LEU A 158 -40.83 0.74 18.74
C LEU A 158 -41.87 1.45 17.87
N PRO A 159 -42.29 2.68 18.22
CA PRO A 159 -43.14 3.48 17.34
C PRO A 159 -42.51 3.61 15.97
N ARG A 160 -43.31 3.42 14.91
CA ARG A 160 -42.81 3.55 13.55
C ARG A 160 -42.25 4.95 13.31
N ASP A 161 -41.03 5.02 12.80
CA ASP A 161 -40.35 6.28 12.49
C ASP A 161 -39.38 6.03 11.32
N LEU A 162 -39.85 6.30 10.10
CA LEU A 162 -39.08 5.99 8.89
C LEU A 162 -37.86 6.91 8.74
N VAL A 163 -37.89 8.12 9.32
CA VAL A 163 -36.75 9.05 9.30
C VAL A 163 -35.63 8.48 10.18
N LYS A 164 -35.95 8.07 11.41
CA LYS A 164 -34.97 7.36 12.26
C LYS A 164 -34.51 6.06 11.63
N ALA A 165 -35.44 5.31 11.02
CA ALA A 165 -35.07 4.05 10.37
C ALA A 165 -33.99 4.27 9.30
N GLN A 166 -34.16 5.32 8.49
CA GLN A 166 -33.21 5.69 7.45
C GLN A 166 -31.89 6.24 8.02
N GLU A 167 -31.95 7.04 9.09
CA GLU A 167 -30.76 7.54 9.80
C GLU A 167 -29.87 6.39 10.29
N TYR A 168 -30.47 5.43 11.01
CA TYR A 168 -29.71 4.30 11.53
C TYR A 168 -29.26 3.33 10.43
N LEU A 169 -29.99 3.22 9.31
CA LEU A 169 -29.53 2.45 8.16
C LEU A 169 -28.27 3.09 7.55
N ALA A 170 -28.23 4.41 7.42
CA ALA A 170 -27.06 5.14 6.93
C ALA A 170 -25.84 4.96 7.87
N ILE A 171 -26.05 4.96 9.19
CA ILE A 171 -25.00 4.62 10.16
C ILE A 171 -24.53 3.17 9.96
N ALA A 172 -25.45 2.20 9.83
CA ALA A 172 -25.09 0.80 9.60
C ALA A 172 -24.23 0.61 8.34
N GLU A 173 -24.56 1.33 7.26
CA GLU A 173 -23.78 1.33 6.02
C GLU A 173 -22.39 1.95 6.20
N ALA A 174 -22.30 3.07 6.93
CA ALA A 174 -21.03 3.73 7.25
C ALA A 174 -20.12 2.82 8.12
N GLU A 175 -20.73 2.06 9.02
CA GLU A 175 -20.06 1.04 9.84
C GLU A 175 -19.79 -0.25 9.07
N GLY A 176 -20.24 -0.36 7.82
CA GLY A 176 -20.05 -1.48 6.91
C GLY A 176 -20.66 -2.80 7.40
N VAL A 177 -21.89 -2.73 7.90
CA VAL A 177 -22.73 -3.92 8.08
C VAL A 177 -22.85 -4.66 6.73
N ASN A 178 -22.95 -5.99 6.78
CA ASN A 178 -23.08 -6.82 5.58
C ASN A 178 -24.16 -6.30 4.60
N ALA A 179 -23.83 -6.23 3.32
CA ALA A 179 -24.68 -5.66 2.27
C ALA A 179 -26.05 -6.34 2.16
N ASN A 180 -26.15 -7.65 2.37
CA ASN A 180 -27.43 -8.37 2.35
C ASN A 180 -28.31 -7.96 3.53
N THR A 181 -27.73 -7.76 4.72
CA THR A 181 -28.44 -7.29 5.91
C THR A 181 -28.93 -5.85 5.73
N VAL A 182 -28.10 -4.99 5.14
CA VAL A 182 -28.46 -3.62 4.77
C VAL A 182 -29.60 -3.62 3.76
N ALA A 183 -29.49 -4.37 2.67
CA ALA A 183 -30.51 -4.46 1.63
C ALA A 183 -31.85 -5.01 2.18
N PHE A 184 -31.80 -6.03 3.04
CA PHE A 184 -32.98 -6.53 3.72
C PHE A 184 -33.67 -5.45 4.57
N THR A 185 -32.90 -4.68 5.33
CA THR A 185 -33.44 -3.60 6.19
C THR A 185 -33.99 -2.45 5.37
N ARG A 186 -33.30 -2.07 4.29
CA ARG A 186 -33.77 -1.09 3.31
C ARG A 186 -35.12 -1.50 2.71
N GLY A 187 -35.25 -2.77 2.29
CA GLY A 187 -36.52 -3.31 1.82
C GLY A 187 -37.64 -3.20 2.85
N LYS A 188 -37.36 -3.33 4.15
CA LYS A 188 -38.35 -3.10 5.21
C LYS A 188 -38.79 -1.65 5.32
N ILE A 189 -37.86 -0.70 5.17
CA ILE A 189 -38.18 0.74 5.13
C ILE A 189 -39.04 1.06 3.92
N GLU A 190 -38.67 0.55 2.74
CA GLU A 190 -39.41 0.75 1.49
C GLU A 190 -40.84 0.17 1.57
N MET A 191 -40.97 -1.04 2.09
CA MET A 191 -42.29 -1.65 2.33
C MET A 191 -43.13 -0.84 3.29
N ALA A 192 -42.55 -0.34 4.39
CA ALA A 192 -43.27 0.46 5.38
C ALA A 192 -43.69 1.82 4.80
N ALA A 193 -42.82 2.49 4.04
CA ALA A 193 -43.14 3.73 3.34
C ALA A 193 -44.30 3.55 2.35
N ALA A 194 -44.28 2.45 1.57
CA ALA A 194 -45.36 2.10 0.65
C ALA A 194 -46.69 1.83 1.38
N GLN A 195 -46.65 1.16 2.54
CA GLN A 195 -47.84 0.93 3.37
C GLN A 195 -48.42 2.23 3.92
N ASP A 196 -47.56 3.15 4.34
CA ASP A 196 -47.95 4.43 4.91
C ASP A 196 -48.30 5.47 3.83
N GLY A 197 -48.09 5.16 2.54
CA GLY A 197 -48.37 6.05 1.41
C GLY A 197 -47.44 7.27 1.34
N VAL A 198 -46.25 7.17 1.92
CA VAL A 198 -45.25 8.23 1.99
C VAL A 198 -44.01 7.88 1.16
N PRO A 199 -43.26 8.88 0.65
CA PRO A 199 -41.98 8.61 0.02
C PRO A 199 -40.99 8.03 1.04
N VAL A 200 -40.06 7.20 0.56
CA VAL A 200 -38.93 6.74 1.36
C VAL A 200 -38.10 7.96 1.79
N PRO A 201 -37.84 8.16 3.09
CA PRO A 201 -37.02 9.26 3.55
C PRO A 201 -35.63 9.21 2.92
N GLU A 202 -35.07 10.37 2.60
CA GLU A 202 -33.71 10.46 2.08
C GLU A 202 -32.70 10.07 3.15
N ALA A 203 -31.62 9.39 2.73
CA ALA A 203 -30.55 9.01 3.65
C ALA A 203 -29.80 10.26 4.12
N PRO A 204 -29.66 10.50 5.43
CA PRO A 204 -28.82 11.59 5.89
C PRO A 204 -27.36 11.30 5.55
N GLU A 205 -26.60 12.35 5.22
CA GLU A 205 -25.16 12.25 5.15
C GLU A 205 -24.59 12.01 6.54
N ILE A 206 -23.86 10.90 6.71
CA ILE A 206 -23.15 10.61 7.95
C ILE A 206 -21.73 11.18 7.83
N PRO A 207 -21.33 12.13 8.68
CA PRO A 207 -19.99 12.72 8.63
C PRO A 207 -18.90 11.66 8.70
N GLY A 208 -17.94 11.72 7.77
CA GLY A 208 -16.82 10.78 7.70
C GLY A 208 -17.16 9.37 7.22
N ALA A 209 -18.41 9.07 6.85
CA ALA A 209 -18.81 7.75 6.37
C ALA A 209 -18.09 7.35 5.07
N THR A 210 -17.88 8.29 4.15
CA THR A 210 -17.14 8.03 2.90
C THR A 210 -15.69 7.64 3.20
N ALA A 211 -14.96 8.44 3.98
CA ALA A 211 -13.59 8.12 4.38
C ALA A 211 -13.48 6.79 5.13
N LYS A 212 -14.47 6.46 5.98
CA LYS A 212 -14.51 5.18 6.70
C LYS A 212 -14.73 3.99 5.76
N ARG A 213 -15.64 4.12 4.80
CA ARG A 213 -15.90 3.11 3.76
C ARG A 213 -14.66 2.90 2.89
N GLU A 214 -14.03 3.98 2.44
CA GLU A 214 -12.79 3.92 1.64
C GLU A 214 -11.66 3.23 2.42
N LYS A 215 -11.42 3.63 3.66
CA LYS A 215 -10.41 2.98 4.52
C LYS A 215 -10.69 1.48 4.69
N ARG A 216 -11.95 1.09 4.87
CA ARG A 216 -12.32 -0.33 5.01
C ARG A 216 -12.10 -1.10 3.70
N ALA A 217 -12.49 -0.53 2.57
CA ALA A 217 -12.27 -1.13 1.26
C ALA A 217 -10.76 -1.27 0.97
N ALA A 218 -9.96 -0.22 1.21
CA ALA A 218 -8.51 -0.29 1.08
C ALA A 218 -7.89 -1.37 1.97
N ASN A 219 -8.32 -1.47 3.24
CA ASN A 219 -7.84 -2.51 4.15
C ASN A 219 -8.21 -3.93 3.67
N ALA A 220 -9.38 -4.12 3.06
CA ALA A 220 -9.77 -5.41 2.49
C ALA A 220 -8.85 -5.79 1.32
N VAL A 221 -8.52 -4.84 0.46
CA VAL A 221 -7.57 -5.02 -0.65
C VAL A 221 -6.17 -5.35 -0.11
N PHE A 222 -5.69 -4.60 0.88
CA PHE A 222 -4.41 -4.89 1.53
C PHE A 222 -4.38 -6.28 2.15
N ALA A 223 -5.46 -6.74 2.77
CA ALA A 223 -5.55 -8.09 3.31
C ALA A 223 -5.45 -9.16 2.21
N GLN A 224 -6.14 -8.97 1.08
CA GLN A 224 -6.04 -9.87 -0.08
C GLN A 224 -4.62 -9.90 -0.65
N LEU A 225 -3.97 -8.74 -0.82
CA LEU A 225 -2.58 -8.66 -1.29
C LEU A 225 -1.63 -9.37 -0.32
N LYS A 226 -1.83 -9.21 1.00
CA LYS A 226 -1.04 -9.91 2.02
C LYS A 226 -1.26 -11.42 2.01
N GLU A 227 -2.49 -11.88 1.82
CA GLU A 227 -2.79 -13.31 1.69
C GLU A 227 -2.14 -13.90 0.43
N GLN A 228 -2.21 -13.16 -0.69
CA GLN A 228 -1.66 -13.59 -1.96
C GLN A 228 -0.13 -13.63 -1.98
N PHE A 229 0.54 -12.66 -1.36
CA PHE A 229 2.01 -12.50 -1.46
C PHE A 229 2.78 -12.81 -0.18
N GLY A 230 2.09 -12.94 0.96
CA GLY A 230 2.68 -13.19 2.27
C GLY A 230 3.23 -11.94 2.96
N GLU A 231 3.58 -12.10 4.25
CA GLU A 231 4.25 -11.08 5.06
C GLU A 231 5.76 -11.17 4.84
N GLY A 232 6.24 -10.63 3.71
CA GLY A 232 7.67 -10.52 3.41
C GLY A 232 8.40 -9.48 4.27
N PHE A 233 9.72 -9.41 4.14
CA PHE A 233 10.51 -8.35 4.78
C PHE A 233 10.23 -7.01 4.10
N GLY A 234 9.93 -5.97 4.89
CA GLY A 234 9.68 -4.63 4.34
C GLY A 234 8.36 -4.51 3.57
N ALA A 235 7.36 -5.35 3.90
CA ALA A 235 6.02 -5.13 3.39
C ALA A 235 5.44 -3.83 3.95
N GLU A 236 5.12 -2.88 3.07
CA GLU A 236 4.64 -1.55 3.44
C GLU A 236 3.34 -1.25 2.70
N THR A 237 2.41 -0.58 3.37
CA THR A 237 1.16 -0.10 2.77
C THR A 237 0.98 1.37 3.08
N GLY A 238 0.49 2.14 2.12
CA GLY A 238 0.19 3.54 2.34
C GLY A 238 -0.72 4.14 1.29
N TYR A 239 -0.82 5.46 1.32
CA TYR A 239 -1.61 6.28 0.41
C TYR A 239 -0.78 7.47 -0.05
N LEU A 240 -0.74 7.70 -1.36
CA LEU A 240 -0.12 8.83 -2.01
C LEU A 240 -1.21 9.87 -2.28
N GLU A 241 -1.21 10.96 -1.52
CA GLU A 241 -2.32 11.92 -1.47
C GLU A 241 -2.49 12.69 -2.78
N LYS A 242 -1.39 13.15 -3.39
CA LYS A 242 -1.44 13.91 -4.64
C LYS A 242 -1.78 13.02 -5.84
N ALA A 243 -1.24 11.81 -5.88
CA ALA A 243 -1.55 10.83 -6.93
C ALA A 243 -2.92 10.16 -6.73
N GLY A 244 -3.49 10.24 -5.53
CA GLY A 244 -4.77 9.66 -5.16
C GLY A 244 -4.78 8.13 -5.26
N VAL A 245 -3.68 7.47 -4.87
CA VAL A 245 -3.52 6.00 -4.99
C VAL A 245 -3.07 5.37 -3.68
N TYR A 246 -3.55 4.16 -3.43
CA TYR A 246 -2.99 3.29 -2.40
C TYR A 246 -1.84 2.49 -2.97
N TYR A 247 -0.85 2.15 -2.14
CA TYR A 247 0.26 1.28 -2.52
C TYR A 247 0.48 0.14 -1.54
N PHE A 248 1.01 -0.96 -2.06
CA PHE A 248 1.52 -2.11 -1.32
C PHE A 248 2.90 -2.46 -1.89
N LEU A 249 3.92 -2.41 -1.03
CA LEU A 249 5.28 -2.86 -1.32
C LEU A 249 5.48 -4.23 -0.68
N HIS A 250 6.20 -5.10 -1.34
CA HIS A 250 6.65 -6.37 -0.78
C HIS A 250 8.01 -6.73 -1.36
N CYS A 251 8.97 -7.10 -0.52
CA CYS A 251 10.21 -7.73 -0.95
C CYS A 251 10.45 -8.99 -0.10
N SER A 252 10.95 -10.06 -0.69
CA SER A 252 11.32 -11.25 0.07
C SER A 252 12.66 -11.80 -0.41
N ALA A 253 13.31 -12.59 0.43
CA ALA A 253 14.56 -13.25 0.07
C ALA A 253 14.40 -14.30 -1.04
N THR A 254 13.16 -14.74 -1.31
CA THR A 254 12.85 -15.87 -2.20
C THR A 254 11.99 -15.47 -3.40
N SER A 255 11.52 -14.23 -3.49
CA SER A 255 10.74 -13.69 -4.63
C SER A 255 11.35 -12.39 -5.13
N PHE A 256 11.26 -12.16 -6.45
CA PHE A 256 11.44 -10.83 -7.00
C PHE A 256 10.34 -9.95 -6.38
N GLY A 257 10.73 -8.85 -5.73
CA GLY A 257 9.77 -8.03 -4.99
C GLY A 257 8.68 -7.42 -5.89
N LYS A 258 7.65 -6.89 -5.24
CA LYS A 258 6.40 -6.48 -5.85
C LYS A 258 6.00 -5.08 -5.41
N LEU A 259 5.52 -4.32 -6.38
CA LEU A 259 4.74 -3.11 -6.18
C LEU A 259 3.31 -3.39 -6.65
N ALA A 260 2.32 -3.10 -5.82
CA ALA A 260 0.95 -2.94 -6.26
C ALA A 260 0.49 -1.51 -5.94
N VAL A 261 -0.18 -0.88 -6.88
CA VAL A 261 -0.89 0.40 -6.67
C VAL A 261 -2.35 0.23 -7.07
N PHE A 262 -3.25 0.89 -6.35
CA PHE A 262 -4.68 0.79 -6.66
C PHE A 262 -5.49 2.03 -6.30
N ARG A 263 -6.63 2.15 -6.98
CA ARG A 263 -7.70 3.12 -6.67
C ARG A 263 -8.97 2.40 -6.28
N LEU A 264 -9.74 3.04 -5.39
CA LEU A 264 -11.08 2.57 -5.06
C LEU A 264 -12.09 3.22 -6.00
N GLN A 265 -12.95 2.40 -6.58
CA GLN A 265 -14.09 2.82 -7.39
C GLN A 265 -15.28 3.15 -6.48
N LYS A 266 -16.27 3.88 -6.99
CA LYS A 266 -17.47 4.29 -6.23
C LYS A 266 -18.26 3.12 -5.64
N ASN A 267 -18.21 1.95 -6.28
CA ASN A 267 -18.83 0.71 -5.81
C ASN A 267 -17.99 -0.03 -4.75
N GLY A 268 -16.83 0.50 -4.37
CA GLY A 268 -15.90 -0.10 -3.41
C GLY A 268 -14.94 -1.13 -4.02
N GLU A 269 -15.04 -1.41 -5.32
CA GLU A 269 -14.07 -2.29 -6.00
C GLU A 269 -12.72 -1.58 -6.16
N ALA A 270 -11.65 -2.36 -6.09
CA ALA A 270 -10.32 -1.84 -6.29
C ALA A 270 -9.83 -2.12 -7.70
N GLN A 271 -9.37 -1.07 -8.35
CA GLN A 271 -8.67 -1.15 -9.61
C GLN A 271 -7.18 -1.28 -9.30
N VAL A 272 -6.65 -2.50 -9.41
CA VAL A 272 -5.28 -2.83 -8.97
C VAL A 272 -4.37 -3.00 -10.18
N TRP A 273 -3.21 -2.35 -10.13
CA TRP A 273 -2.08 -2.63 -11.01
C TRP A 273 -0.90 -3.11 -10.18
N SER A 274 -0.07 -4.01 -10.74
CA SER A 274 1.12 -4.48 -10.05
C SER A 274 2.29 -4.79 -10.99
N ASP A 275 3.51 -4.65 -10.47
CA ASP A 275 4.77 -5.03 -11.10
C ASP A 275 5.59 -5.94 -10.18
N GLU A 276 5.98 -7.10 -10.69
CA GLU A 276 6.72 -8.16 -9.97
C GLU A 276 8.20 -8.24 -10.36
N ARG A 277 8.70 -7.30 -11.18
CA ARG A 277 10.03 -7.41 -11.80
C ARG A 277 11.19 -7.08 -10.87
N GLY A 278 10.95 -6.54 -9.67
CA GLY A 278 12.03 -6.19 -8.76
C GLY A 278 11.59 -5.65 -7.41
N CYS A 279 12.46 -5.82 -6.41
CA CYS A 279 12.22 -5.26 -5.09
C CYS A 279 12.17 -3.73 -5.14
N VAL A 280 11.08 -3.20 -4.58
CA VAL A 280 10.88 -1.79 -4.37
C VAL A 280 11.26 -1.45 -2.94
N ASN A 281 12.22 -0.55 -2.80
CA ASN A 281 12.80 -0.17 -1.50
C ASN A 281 12.23 1.17 -0.98
N GLY A 282 11.40 1.83 -1.79
CA GLY A 282 10.76 3.08 -1.44
C GLY A 282 9.83 3.54 -2.54
N ILE A 283 8.82 4.31 -2.16
CA ILE A 283 7.83 4.90 -3.04
C ILE A 283 7.45 6.27 -2.51
N ASP A 284 7.27 7.23 -3.40
CA ASP A 284 6.76 8.55 -3.12
C ASP A 284 6.00 9.09 -4.36
N GLU A 285 5.65 10.37 -4.30
CA GLU A 285 4.97 11.08 -5.37
C GLU A 285 5.67 12.40 -5.65
N THR A 286 5.74 12.78 -6.92
CA THR A 286 6.29 14.06 -7.37
C THR A 286 5.57 14.53 -8.63
N ASP A 287 5.52 15.84 -8.85
CA ASP A 287 5.05 16.44 -10.10
C ASP A 287 6.28 16.73 -10.95
N LEU A 288 6.64 15.80 -11.84
CA LEU A 288 7.93 15.80 -12.52
C LEU A 288 8.07 16.91 -13.55
N ASN A 289 6.98 17.27 -14.20
CA ASN A 289 6.94 18.22 -15.29
C ASN A 289 6.28 19.55 -14.90
N SER A 290 5.87 19.70 -13.63
CA SER A 290 5.19 20.88 -13.11
C SER A 290 3.85 21.15 -13.80
N ASP A 291 3.13 20.10 -14.20
CA ASP A 291 1.82 20.21 -14.85
C ASP A 291 0.64 20.10 -13.86
N GLY A 292 0.93 19.85 -12.58
CA GLY A 292 -0.05 19.71 -11.51
C GLY A 292 -0.54 18.27 -11.29
N GLU A 293 -0.16 17.32 -12.14
CA GLU A 293 -0.47 15.90 -11.98
C GLU A 293 0.72 15.17 -11.35
N ALA A 294 0.50 14.51 -10.21
CA ALA A 294 1.58 13.79 -9.55
C ALA A 294 1.85 12.43 -10.20
N GLU A 295 3.11 12.17 -10.53
CA GLU A 295 3.62 10.83 -10.80
C GLU A 295 3.95 10.07 -9.52
N ILE A 296 3.72 8.76 -9.56
CA ILE A 296 4.18 7.82 -8.57
C ILE A 296 5.64 7.50 -8.90
N ARG A 297 6.55 7.80 -7.99
CA ARG A 297 7.98 7.54 -8.14
C ARG A 297 8.39 6.43 -7.18
N TYR A 298 9.08 5.41 -7.70
CA TYR A 298 9.46 4.25 -6.91
C TYR A 298 10.87 3.76 -7.23
N TYR A 299 11.54 3.28 -6.19
CA TYR A 299 12.97 2.98 -6.21
C TYR A 299 13.20 1.49 -6.20
N THR A 300 13.96 1.01 -7.18
CA THR A 300 14.38 -0.39 -7.28
C THR A 300 15.89 -0.47 -7.17
N GLN A 301 16.40 -1.53 -6.54
CA GLN A 301 17.82 -1.84 -6.53
C GLN A 301 18.03 -3.24 -7.08
N GLY A 302 19.16 -3.44 -7.75
CA GLY A 302 19.52 -4.74 -8.32
C GLY A 302 21.01 -4.82 -8.62
N GLY A 303 21.52 -6.03 -8.69
CA GLY A 303 22.95 -6.26 -8.90
C GLY A 303 23.32 -7.73 -8.77
N GLY A 304 24.42 -8.12 -9.43
CA GLY A 304 25.03 -9.44 -9.33
C GLY A 304 26.40 -9.35 -8.64
N SER A 305 27.15 -10.46 -8.60
CA SER A 305 28.50 -10.47 -8.03
C SER A 305 29.40 -9.42 -8.69
N GLY A 306 29.70 -8.34 -7.96
CA GLY A 306 30.60 -7.27 -8.39
C GLY A 306 29.95 -6.08 -9.12
N THR A 307 28.63 -6.06 -9.30
CA THR A 307 27.91 -4.90 -9.89
C THR A 307 26.63 -4.60 -9.14
N TYR A 308 26.37 -3.32 -8.90
CA TYR A 308 25.17 -2.83 -8.22
C TYR A 308 24.61 -1.62 -8.96
N ALA A 309 23.29 -1.50 -8.99
CA ALA A 309 22.59 -0.33 -9.50
C ALA A 309 21.35 0.00 -8.64
N ALA A 310 21.18 1.28 -8.38
CA ALA A 310 19.95 1.88 -7.89
C ALA A 310 19.26 2.62 -9.04
N MET A 311 17.95 2.43 -9.14
CA MET A 311 17.14 2.99 -10.21
C MET A 311 15.89 3.63 -9.65
N VAL A 312 15.48 4.71 -10.28
CA VAL A 312 14.19 5.36 -10.08
C VAL A 312 13.28 5.07 -11.27
N ASN A 313 12.03 4.78 -10.97
CA ASN A 313 11.00 4.43 -11.93
C ASN A 313 9.78 5.31 -11.67
N PHE A 314 8.98 5.51 -12.71
CA PHE A 314 7.83 6.41 -12.66
C PHE A 314 6.58 5.71 -13.18
N LEU A 315 5.44 6.00 -12.58
CA LEU A 315 4.12 5.66 -13.10
C LEU A 315 3.27 6.92 -13.13
N HIS A 316 2.54 7.10 -14.21
CA HIS A 316 1.53 8.15 -14.31
C HIS A 316 0.16 7.51 -14.47
N TRP A 317 -0.76 7.82 -13.57
CA TRP A 317 -2.09 7.23 -13.58
C TRP A 317 -3.14 8.33 -13.58
N PRO A 318 -3.52 8.88 -14.73
CA PRO A 318 -4.63 9.82 -14.80
C PRO A 318 -5.92 9.22 -14.23
N GLU A 319 -6.80 10.06 -13.69
CA GLU A 319 -8.13 9.61 -13.26
C GLU A 319 -8.91 9.03 -14.45
N GLY A 320 -9.60 7.92 -14.23
CA GLY A 320 -10.40 7.22 -15.25
C GLY A 320 -9.64 6.25 -16.16
N GLU A 321 -8.31 6.23 -16.14
CA GLU A 321 -7.52 5.29 -16.93
C GLU A 321 -7.53 3.87 -16.31
N PRO A 322 -7.60 2.79 -17.13
CA PRO A 322 -7.72 1.41 -16.67
C PRO A 322 -6.45 0.89 -15.97
N ALA A 323 -5.30 1.52 -16.19
CA ALA A 323 -4.02 1.16 -15.59
C ALA A 323 -3.05 2.36 -15.62
N PRO A 324 -2.02 2.40 -14.74
CA PRO A 324 -0.96 3.38 -14.83
C PRO A 324 -0.11 3.18 -16.09
N LYS A 325 0.36 4.29 -16.65
CA LYS A 325 1.32 4.34 -17.76
C LYS A 325 2.75 4.35 -17.19
N PRO A 326 3.60 3.36 -17.51
CA PRO A 326 4.96 3.31 -16.98
C PRO A 326 5.87 4.31 -17.68
N GLY A 327 6.60 5.11 -16.90
CA GLY A 327 7.66 5.99 -17.37
C GLY A 327 8.96 5.26 -17.68
N LEU A 328 9.98 6.03 -18.09
CA LEU A 328 11.32 5.47 -18.24
C LEU A 328 11.93 5.12 -16.87
N LYS A 329 12.77 4.11 -16.90
CA LYS A 329 13.62 3.70 -15.80
C LYS A 329 14.96 4.42 -15.91
N TYR A 330 15.35 5.09 -14.85
CA TYR A 330 16.59 5.87 -14.78
C TYR A 330 17.53 5.26 -13.75
N THR A 331 18.77 5.00 -14.15
CA THR A 331 19.82 4.58 -13.22
C THR A 331 20.36 5.83 -12.52
N THR A 332 20.09 5.96 -11.23
CA THR A 332 20.55 7.09 -10.42
C THR A 332 21.90 6.84 -9.79
N TYR A 333 22.26 5.57 -9.60
CA TYR A 333 23.58 5.19 -9.13
C TYR A 333 23.92 3.78 -9.61
N SER A 334 25.17 3.56 -10.00
CA SER A 334 25.71 2.22 -10.20
C SER A 334 27.17 2.16 -9.86
N TYR A 335 27.64 0.99 -9.43
CA TYR A 335 29.07 0.71 -9.34
C TYR A 335 29.39 -0.69 -9.84
N SER A 336 30.60 -0.86 -10.34
CA SER A 336 31.14 -2.15 -10.73
C SER A 336 32.64 -2.21 -10.49
N HIS A 337 33.14 -3.38 -10.10
CA HIS A 337 34.58 -3.65 -10.14
C HIS A 337 34.93 -4.13 -11.55
N TRP A 338 35.70 -3.33 -12.29
CA TRP A 338 35.89 -3.53 -13.72
C TRP A 338 37.36 -3.56 -14.13
N ASN A 339 38.05 -4.66 -13.80
CA ASN A 339 39.44 -4.90 -14.21
C ASN A 339 39.59 -5.14 -15.72
N GLY A 340 38.48 -5.32 -16.45
CA GLY A 340 38.47 -5.43 -17.92
C GLY A 340 38.86 -4.14 -18.66
N LEU A 341 38.93 -2.99 -17.97
CA LEU A 341 39.42 -1.75 -18.56
C LEU A 341 40.90 -1.84 -18.96
N TYR A 342 41.72 -2.52 -18.15
CA TYR A 342 43.17 -2.67 -18.38
C TYR A 342 43.50 -3.20 -19.79
N PRO A 343 43.08 -4.42 -20.18
CA PRO A 343 43.36 -4.93 -21.52
C PRO A 343 42.64 -4.14 -22.61
N LYS A 344 41.45 -3.58 -22.33
CA LYS A 344 40.67 -2.81 -23.32
C LYS A 344 41.36 -1.50 -23.72
N TYR A 345 42.02 -0.84 -22.77
CA TYR A 345 42.69 0.44 -22.97
C TYR A 345 44.22 0.31 -22.89
N GLY A 346 44.76 -0.90 -23.07
CA GLY A 346 46.18 -1.15 -23.28
C GLY A 346 47.07 -0.77 -22.10
N TYR A 347 46.78 -1.32 -20.91
CA TYR A 347 47.65 -1.25 -19.74
C TYR A 347 47.91 -2.67 -19.23
N GLU A 348 49.15 -3.14 -19.39
CA GLU A 348 49.52 -4.55 -19.17
C GLU A 348 49.87 -4.85 -17.69
N ASP A 349 50.27 -3.85 -16.92
CA ASP A 349 50.68 -3.96 -15.51
C ASP A 349 49.50 -3.75 -14.52
N GLY A 350 48.30 -4.20 -14.87
CA GLY A 350 47.09 -4.02 -14.05
C GLY A 350 47.12 -4.79 -12.73
N THR A 351 47.73 -4.24 -11.69
CA THR A 351 47.86 -4.86 -10.36
C THR A 351 46.80 -4.42 -9.34
N HIS A 352 46.14 -3.28 -9.60
CA HIS A 352 45.13 -2.73 -8.71
C HIS A 352 43.72 -3.12 -9.16
N ASN A 353 42.78 -3.21 -8.23
CA ASN A 353 41.37 -3.31 -8.60
C ASN A 353 40.86 -1.95 -9.06
N LEU A 354 40.00 -1.91 -10.08
CA LEU A 354 39.33 -0.69 -10.51
C LEU A 354 37.86 -0.73 -10.11
N LYS A 355 37.40 0.30 -9.41
CA LYS A 355 35.98 0.56 -9.17
C LYS A 355 35.54 1.71 -10.07
N VAL A 356 34.50 1.48 -10.86
CA VAL A 356 33.80 2.54 -11.59
C VAL A 356 32.47 2.84 -10.93
N THR A 357 32.11 4.11 -10.82
CA THR A 357 30.81 4.55 -10.32
C THR A 357 30.16 5.49 -11.33
N THR A 358 28.86 5.34 -11.53
CA THR A 358 28.04 6.28 -12.29
C THR A 358 26.96 6.83 -11.37
N THR A 359 26.89 8.14 -11.21
CA THR A 359 25.81 8.81 -10.47
C THR A 359 25.01 9.63 -11.46
N GLY A 360 23.70 9.44 -11.46
CA GLY A 360 22.75 10.16 -12.30
C GLY A 360 21.79 10.96 -11.44
N GLU A 361 21.76 12.27 -11.64
CA GLU A 361 20.78 13.16 -11.02
C GLU A 361 19.75 13.60 -12.05
N LEU A 362 18.47 13.38 -11.75
CA LEU A 362 17.37 13.82 -12.59
C LEU A 362 17.12 15.30 -12.38
N VAL A 363 16.98 16.04 -13.48
CA VAL A 363 16.57 17.44 -13.46
C VAL A 363 15.05 17.51 -13.65
N GLU A 364 14.33 17.52 -12.53
CA GLU A 364 12.87 17.67 -12.50
C GLU A 364 12.47 19.10 -12.89
N GLY A 365 11.28 19.24 -13.50
CA GLY A 365 10.71 20.51 -13.93
C GLY A 365 10.18 20.49 -15.36
N PRO A 366 9.84 21.67 -15.94
CA PRO A 366 9.14 21.77 -17.23
C PRO A 366 9.88 21.18 -18.44
N SER A 367 11.16 20.86 -18.29
CA SER A 367 11.95 20.13 -19.30
C SER A 367 11.62 18.64 -19.37
N CYS A 368 11.03 18.06 -18.32
CA CYS A 368 10.49 16.71 -18.35
C CYS A 368 9.26 16.66 -19.26
N LYS A 369 9.23 15.72 -20.21
CA LYS A 369 8.11 15.59 -21.16
C LYS A 369 7.64 14.16 -21.28
N TRP A 370 6.33 13.98 -21.14
CA TRP A 370 5.63 12.79 -21.60
C TRP A 370 5.66 12.76 -23.13
N GLY A 371 6.10 11.64 -23.68
CA GLY A 371 6.10 11.41 -25.11
C GLY A 371 6.14 9.93 -25.41
N GLU A 372 6.23 9.62 -26.70
CA GLU A 372 6.37 8.26 -27.15
C GLU A 372 7.85 7.84 -27.11
N TYR A 373 8.13 6.68 -26.55
CA TYR A 373 9.43 6.03 -26.56
C TYR A 373 9.33 4.71 -27.31
N CYS A 374 10.04 4.62 -28.41
CA CYS A 374 10.17 3.41 -29.21
C CYS A 374 11.55 2.80 -28.92
N PRO A 375 11.63 1.63 -28.28
CA PRO A 375 12.91 0.96 -28.05
C PRO A 375 13.60 0.67 -29.38
N SER A 376 14.91 0.89 -29.46
CA SER A 376 15.68 0.52 -30.66
C SER A 376 15.89 -1.00 -30.77
N TRP A 377 15.63 -1.76 -29.71
CA TRP A 377 15.72 -3.21 -29.68
C TRP A 377 14.84 -3.82 -28.57
N PRO A 378 14.20 -4.98 -28.80
CA PRO A 378 14.08 -5.65 -30.10
C PRO A 378 13.27 -4.77 -31.08
N THR A 379 13.52 -4.93 -32.37
CA THR A 379 13.01 -4.00 -33.41
C THR A 379 11.48 -4.05 -33.58
N ASP A 380 10.83 -5.05 -33.01
CA ASP A 380 9.39 -5.26 -32.95
C ASP A 380 8.77 -4.80 -31.61
N ALA A 381 9.57 -4.20 -30.72
CA ALA A 381 9.05 -3.67 -29.48
C ALA A 381 8.08 -2.51 -29.74
N GLU A 382 6.87 -2.60 -29.20
CA GLU A 382 5.89 -1.53 -29.29
C GLU A 382 6.41 -0.25 -28.63
N CYS A 383 6.11 0.88 -29.27
CA CYS A 383 6.32 2.18 -28.67
C CYS A 383 5.41 2.34 -27.45
N ARG A 384 5.91 3.01 -26.41
CA ARG A 384 5.19 3.22 -25.16
C ARG A 384 5.26 4.67 -24.72
N ALA A 385 4.19 5.15 -24.09
CA ALA A 385 4.22 6.44 -23.41
C ALA A 385 5.28 6.41 -22.31
N ALA A 386 6.09 7.45 -22.23
CA ALA A 386 7.25 7.51 -21.35
C ALA A 386 7.63 8.95 -21.05
N ILE A 387 7.88 9.26 -19.77
CA ILE A 387 8.44 10.55 -19.38
C ILE A 387 9.94 10.58 -19.60
N ARG A 388 10.41 11.61 -20.30
CA ARG A 388 11.83 11.92 -20.53
C ARG A 388 12.22 13.17 -19.78
N CYS A 389 13.12 13.02 -18.81
CA CYS A 389 13.72 14.10 -18.05
C CYS A 389 15.20 14.24 -18.41
N PRO A 390 15.74 15.48 -18.44
CA PRO A 390 17.19 15.66 -18.50
C PRO A 390 17.86 15.02 -17.29
N MET A 391 19.07 14.51 -17.49
CA MET A 391 19.85 13.88 -16.43
C MET A 391 21.29 14.41 -16.50
N VAL A 392 21.81 14.81 -15.33
CA VAL A 392 23.23 15.08 -15.14
C VAL A 392 23.88 13.76 -14.73
N VAL A 393 24.91 13.34 -15.46
CA VAL A 393 25.61 12.07 -15.22
C VAL A 393 27.05 12.34 -14.86
N GLU A 394 27.45 11.92 -13.66
CA GLU A 394 28.84 11.88 -13.23
C GLU A 394 29.36 10.44 -13.34
N LYS A 395 30.59 10.31 -13.85
CA LYS A 395 31.27 9.03 -14.04
C LYS A 395 32.64 9.10 -13.39
N SER A 396 32.86 8.29 -12.37
CA SER A 396 34.09 8.27 -11.59
C SER A 396 34.80 6.92 -11.68
N LEU A 397 36.14 6.98 -11.73
CA LEU A 397 37.05 5.86 -11.72
C LEU A 397 37.90 5.95 -10.44
N TYR A 398 37.98 4.84 -9.73
CA TYR A 398 38.81 4.69 -8.54
C TYR A 398 39.78 3.52 -8.70
N VAL A 399 41.02 3.74 -8.28
CA VAL A 399 42.00 2.69 -8.02
C VAL A 399 41.76 2.19 -6.60
N GLY A 400 41.37 0.93 -6.45
CA GLY A 400 40.82 0.39 -5.21
C GLY A 400 39.34 0.77 -5.07
N SER A 401 39.04 1.50 -4.00
CA SER A 401 37.70 2.01 -3.65
C SER A 401 37.66 3.54 -3.64
N ASP A 402 36.45 4.08 -3.43
CA ASP A 402 36.17 5.51 -3.23
C ASP A 402 36.70 6.07 -1.90
N GLU A 403 37.03 5.20 -0.95
CA GLU A 403 37.64 5.59 0.32
C GLU A 403 39.19 5.63 0.25
N ASP A 404 39.77 4.99 -0.77
CA ASP A 404 41.22 4.86 -0.91
C ASP A 404 41.87 6.14 -1.46
N SER A 405 43.01 6.49 -0.87
CA SER A 405 43.88 7.53 -1.41
C SER A 405 44.56 7.07 -2.68
N TYR A 406 44.89 8.02 -3.56
CA TYR A 406 45.58 7.72 -4.82
C TYR A 406 46.94 7.05 -4.55
N PRO A 407 47.23 5.87 -5.13
CA PRO A 407 48.48 5.13 -4.86
C PRO A 407 49.73 5.93 -5.24
N ASP A 408 50.73 5.91 -4.37
CA ASP A 408 51.96 6.68 -4.57
C ASP A 408 52.81 6.11 -5.71
N GLU A 409 52.79 4.79 -5.90
CA GLU A 409 53.49 4.07 -6.98
C GLU A 409 52.98 4.43 -8.39
N LEU A 410 51.76 4.96 -8.51
CA LEU A 410 51.18 5.42 -9.77
C LEU A 410 51.44 6.91 -10.04
N ARG A 411 52.08 7.64 -9.12
CA ARG A 411 52.39 9.07 -9.31
C ARG A 411 53.53 9.23 -10.32
N GLY A 412 53.25 9.94 -11.41
CA GLY A 412 54.23 10.21 -12.47
C GLY A 412 54.48 9.03 -13.43
N ASN A 413 53.70 7.95 -13.32
CA ASN A 413 53.74 6.85 -14.28
C ASN A 413 53.02 7.25 -15.57
N ARG A 414 53.80 7.52 -16.63
CA ARG A 414 53.28 7.99 -17.93
C ARG A 414 52.37 6.98 -18.64
N GLU A 415 52.59 5.68 -18.46
CA GLU A 415 51.75 4.66 -19.09
C GLU A 415 50.38 4.58 -18.43
N TRP A 416 50.36 4.68 -17.10
CA TRP A 416 49.14 4.79 -16.31
C TRP A 416 48.35 6.07 -16.64
N GLU A 417 49.03 7.22 -16.72
CA GLU A 417 48.41 8.49 -17.10
C GLU A 417 47.71 8.41 -18.46
N ARG A 418 48.39 7.83 -19.46
CA ARG A 418 47.80 7.60 -20.79
C ARG A 418 46.65 6.62 -20.75
N PHE A 419 46.71 5.58 -19.91
CA PHE A 419 45.61 4.65 -19.72
C PHE A 419 44.37 5.37 -19.17
N VAL A 420 44.52 6.13 -18.09
CA VAL A 420 43.41 6.90 -17.49
C VAL A 420 42.81 7.86 -18.51
N GLN A 421 43.65 8.55 -19.29
CA GLN A 421 43.18 9.43 -20.36
C GLN A 421 42.37 8.67 -21.42
N ARG A 422 42.84 7.52 -21.91
CA ARG A 422 42.09 6.69 -22.87
C ARG A 422 40.78 6.16 -22.31
N VAL A 423 40.74 5.81 -21.02
CA VAL A 423 39.50 5.43 -20.33
C VAL A 423 38.54 6.61 -20.32
N TYR A 424 39.01 7.81 -19.94
CA TYR A 424 38.20 9.02 -19.96
C TYR A 424 37.63 9.30 -21.36
N GLU A 425 38.47 9.38 -22.37
CA GLU A 425 38.06 9.66 -23.76
C GLU A 425 37.09 8.60 -24.31
N GLY A 426 37.29 7.32 -23.95
CA GLY A 426 36.49 6.22 -24.43
C GLY A 426 35.19 5.97 -23.66
N THR A 427 35.02 6.49 -22.44
CA THR A 427 33.90 6.13 -21.55
C THR A 427 33.28 7.29 -20.78
N GLY A 428 34.02 8.39 -20.60
CA GLY A 428 33.70 9.52 -19.73
C GLY A 428 34.09 9.34 -18.26
N PHE A 429 34.66 8.20 -17.84
CA PHE A 429 35.06 7.99 -16.43
C PHE A 429 36.29 8.83 -16.04
N ARG A 430 36.16 9.65 -14.99
CA ARG A 430 37.21 10.53 -14.46
C ARG A 430 37.84 9.94 -13.21
N LEU A 431 39.17 10.00 -13.10
CA LEU A 431 39.87 9.56 -11.89
C LEU A 431 39.47 10.43 -10.69
N ALA A 432 39.00 9.79 -9.61
CA ALA A 432 38.39 10.48 -8.48
C ALA A 432 38.99 10.11 -7.10
N ASN A 433 40.06 9.31 -7.04
CA ASN A 433 40.75 9.03 -5.76
C ASN A 433 41.22 10.31 -5.07
N LYS A 434 41.10 10.35 -3.74
CA LYS A 434 41.61 11.46 -2.93
C LYS A 434 43.13 11.61 -3.11
N GLY A 435 43.58 12.82 -3.39
CA GLY A 435 45.00 13.12 -3.62
C GLY A 435 45.53 12.70 -4.99
N ALA A 436 44.65 12.38 -5.95
CA ALA A 436 45.03 12.20 -7.34
C ALA A 436 45.58 13.51 -7.95
N PRO A 437 46.62 13.47 -8.79
CA PRO A 437 47.18 14.66 -9.42
C PRO A 437 46.15 15.40 -10.29
N GLU A 438 46.00 16.72 -10.12
CA GLU A 438 45.03 17.54 -10.87
C GLU A 438 45.18 17.42 -12.38
N GLY A 439 46.40 17.22 -12.90
CA GLY A 439 46.66 17.03 -14.34
C GLY A 439 46.07 15.74 -14.92
N ILE A 440 45.83 14.71 -14.09
CA ILE A 440 45.20 13.44 -14.47
C ILE A 440 43.67 13.54 -14.26
N VAL A 441 43.23 14.29 -13.25
CA VAL A 441 41.82 14.55 -12.92
C VAL A 441 41.16 15.52 -13.91
N SER A 442 41.92 16.47 -14.47
CA SER A 442 41.43 17.54 -15.36
C SER A 442 41.79 17.39 -16.84
N ALA A 443 42.45 16.29 -17.24
CA ALA A 443 42.89 16.03 -18.63
C ALA A 443 41.74 15.80 -19.64
N SER A 444 40.52 16.18 -19.26
CA SER A 444 39.35 16.30 -20.12
C SER A 444 39.25 17.62 -20.86
N LEU A 445 39.78 18.71 -20.31
CA LEU A 445 39.56 20.01 -20.95
C LEU A 445 40.67 20.18 -21.96
N SER A 446 40.38 19.85 -23.22
CA SER A 446 41.21 20.30 -24.33
C SER A 446 41.53 21.79 -24.15
N PRO A 447 42.67 22.30 -24.64
CA PRO A 447 42.98 23.73 -24.59
C PRO A 447 41.84 24.62 -25.14
N LEU A 448 40.94 24.07 -25.96
CA LEU A 448 39.76 24.76 -26.45
C LEU A 448 38.79 25.17 -25.32
N GLU A 449 38.45 24.29 -24.37
CA GLU A 449 37.50 24.63 -23.30
C GLU A 449 38.09 25.61 -22.28
N LYS A 450 39.40 25.57 -22.04
CA LYS A 450 40.09 26.57 -21.21
C LYS A 450 40.19 27.96 -21.86
N VAL A 451 40.06 28.05 -23.18
CA VAL A 451 39.93 29.33 -23.90
C VAL A 451 38.47 29.79 -23.98
N LEU A 452 37.50 28.86 -23.90
CA LEU A 452 36.07 29.15 -23.95
C LEU A 452 35.52 29.73 -22.64
N ASP A 453 36.12 29.44 -21.48
CA ASP A 453 35.69 29.98 -20.18
C ASP A 453 36.38 31.32 -19.77
N ALA A 454 37.29 31.85 -20.59
CA ALA A 454 38.16 32.98 -20.20
C ALA A 454 37.82 34.33 -20.85
N ALA A 455 36.57 34.57 -21.25
CA ALA A 455 36.12 35.91 -21.63
C ALA A 455 34.92 36.32 -20.77
N GLU A 456 35.15 37.24 -19.83
CA GLU A 456 34.09 37.92 -19.09
C GLU A 456 33.11 38.59 -20.09
N GLY A 457 31.85 38.15 -20.08
CA GLY A 457 30.73 38.94 -20.62
C GLY A 457 29.90 38.35 -21.76
N GLU A 458 30.13 37.12 -22.23
CA GLU A 458 29.35 36.54 -23.35
C GLU A 458 28.22 35.60 -22.88
N GLN A 459 27.02 35.74 -23.45
CA GLN A 459 25.88 34.85 -23.18
C GLN A 459 25.90 33.60 -24.08
N PRO A 460 25.41 32.44 -23.61
CA PRO A 460 25.39 31.20 -24.39
C PRO A 460 24.45 31.30 -25.60
N GLY A 461 24.96 31.15 -26.83
CA GLY A 461 24.13 30.85 -28.00
C GLY A 461 24.50 31.51 -29.34
N GLU A 462 25.31 32.58 -29.35
CA GLU A 462 25.71 33.24 -30.61
C GLU A 462 27.23 33.26 -30.78
N VAL A 463 27.71 32.69 -31.90
CA VAL A 463 29.11 32.65 -32.30
C VAL A 463 29.36 33.84 -33.23
N SER A 464 30.18 34.82 -32.82
CA SER A 464 30.50 36.01 -33.62
C SER A 464 31.28 35.65 -34.91
N GLU A 465 31.22 36.49 -35.93
CA GLU A 465 31.90 36.22 -37.22
C GLU A 465 33.42 36.12 -37.08
N ALA A 466 34.03 36.93 -36.20
CA ALA A 466 35.46 36.79 -35.88
C ALA A 466 35.81 35.41 -35.27
N ARG A 467 34.85 34.76 -34.62
CA ARG A 467 34.98 33.41 -34.03
C ARG A 467 34.79 32.31 -35.10
N LYS A 468 34.00 32.56 -36.14
CA LYS A 468 33.84 31.64 -37.28
C LYS A 468 35.08 31.64 -38.18
N ASP A 469 35.69 32.81 -38.39
CA ASP A 469 36.92 32.94 -39.18
C ASP A 469 38.09 32.17 -38.56
N LEU A 470 38.23 32.24 -37.22
CA LEU A 470 39.29 31.55 -36.49
C LEU A 470 39.16 30.01 -36.50
N ILE A 471 37.92 29.50 -36.53
CA ILE A 471 37.61 28.07 -36.66
C ILE A 471 37.85 27.61 -38.11
N SER A 472 37.51 28.45 -39.09
CA SER A 472 37.69 28.16 -40.52
C SER A 472 39.17 28.10 -40.92
N ASP A 473 40.04 28.95 -40.36
CA ASP A 473 41.49 28.92 -40.62
C ASP A 473 42.19 27.69 -40.02
N TRP A 474 41.62 27.08 -38.98
CA TRP A 474 42.17 25.89 -38.33
C TRP A 474 41.75 24.58 -38.99
N LEU A 475 40.55 24.52 -39.60
CA LEU A 475 40.04 23.34 -40.31
C LEU A 475 40.61 23.17 -41.74
N ASN A 476 41.27 24.20 -42.28
CA ASN A 476 41.81 24.21 -43.65
C ASN A 476 43.35 24.09 -43.71
N GLN A 477 43.99 23.65 -42.62
CA GLN A 477 45.39 23.16 -42.58
C GLN A 477 45.41 21.64 -42.42
#